data_AF-A0A9D6WG14-F1
#
_entry.id   AF-A0A9D6WG14-F1
#
_cell.length_a   1.000
_cell.length_b   1.000
_cell.length_c   1.000
_cell.angle_alpha   90.00
_cell.angle_beta   90.00
_cell.angle_gamma   90.00
#
_symmetry.space_group_name_H-M   'P 1'
#
loop_
_entity.id
_entity.type
_entity.pdbx_description
1 polymer ?
#
loop_
_entity_poly.entity_id
_entity_poly.type
_entity_poly.pdbx_seq_one_letter_code
_entity_poly.pdbx_strand_id
1 'polypeptide(L)'
;MPPTEPRLAPLAEADWDPEIRETLAKMQDPLSGRVMNVFRTLAHHPKALKRWLVFAVHVLSKSTLSGRDREIAILRIGWRCKAEYEWAQHLAVGRRHGMTDEDFERIKLGPDAPGLPANEALLLRATDELHDQARISDETWAGLAHHYGKEQLIDLVLAVGNYTLVSMALNTLRVELDPGYSGFTPADRIALSLDADP
;
A
#
# COMPACT_ATOMS: atom_id res chain seq x y z
N MET A 1 11.16 -7.53 -19.96
CA MET A 1 10.47 -6.75 -18.92
C MET A 1 9.12 -6.31 -19.45
N PRO A 2 8.06 -6.27 -18.63
CA PRO A 2 6.79 -5.70 -19.07
C PRO A 2 6.98 -4.23 -19.47
N PRO A 3 6.16 -3.69 -20.39
CA PRO A 3 6.28 -2.30 -20.82
C PRO A 3 6.05 -1.34 -19.64
N THR A 4 6.94 -0.35 -19.50
CA THR A 4 6.91 0.65 -18.41
C THR A 4 6.12 1.90 -18.76
N GLU A 5 5.71 2.06 -20.01
CA GLU A 5 4.91 3.21 -20.45
C GLU A 5 3.53 3.22 -19.77
N PRO A 6 3.10 4.37 -19.22
CA PRO A 6 1.79 4.51 -18.60
C PRO A 6 0.67 4.10 -19.55
N ARG A 7 -0.27 3.28 -19.09
CA ARG A 7 -1.52 3.09 -19.84
C ARG A 7 -2.40 4.33 -19.74
N LEU A 8 -2.28 5.04 -18.64
CA LEU A 8 -2.95 6.31 -18.39
C LEU A 8 -1.96 7.24 -17.68
N ALA A 9 -1.53 8.29 -18.38
CA ALA A 9 -0.62 9.27 -17.81
C ALA A 9 -1.31 10.08 -16.69
N PRO A 10 -0.57 10.50 -15.64
CA PRO A 10 -1.09 11.39 -14.62
C PRO A 10 -1.68 12.66 -15.24
N LEU A 11 -2.93 13.01 -14.91
CA LEU A 11 -3.60 14.18 -15.48
C LEU A 11 -2.78 15.46 -15.25
N ALA A 12 -2.49 16.20 -16.32
CA ALA A 12 -1.74 17.45 -16.24
C ALA A 12 -2.57 18.53 -15.52
N GLU A 13 -1.91 19.40 -14.76
CA GLU A 13 -2.60 20.46 -13.99
C GLU A 13 -3.43 21.40 -14.87
N ALA A 14 -2.99 21.63 -16.11
CA ALA A 14 -3.71 22.41 -17.11
C ALA A 14 -5.10 21.84 -17.43
N ASP A 15 -5.28 20.53 -17.28
CA ASP A 15 -6.51 19.80 -17.61
C ASP A 15 -7.43 19.63 -16.39
N TRP A 16 -7.06 20.18 -15.22
CA TRP A 16 -7.90 20.08 -14.03
C TRP A 16 -9.07 21.07 -14.13
N ASP A 17 -10.27 20.54 -14.30
CA ASP A 17 -11.50 21.31 -14.14
C ASP A 17 -11.74 21.70 -12.66
N PRO A 18 -12.74 22.55 -12.35
CA PRO A 18 -13.00 22.97 -10.97
C PRO A 18 -13.28 21.82 -9.98
N GLU A 19 -13.94 20.73 -10.41
CA GLU A 19 -14.26 19.58 -9.54
C GLU A 19 -13.00 18.77 -9.21
N ILE A 20 -12.14 18.57 -10.21
CA ILE A 20 -10.84 17.91 -10.06
C ILE A 20 -9.94 18.74 -9.14
N ARG A 21 -9.85 20.06 -9.36
CA ARG A 21 -9.05 20.96 -8.50
C ARG A 21 -9.47 20.89 -7.05
N GLU A 22 -10.77 20.95 -6.77
CA GLU A 22 -11.29 20.88 -5.39
C GLU A 22 -10.97 19.54 -4.73
N THR A 23 -11.06 18.45 -5.50
CA THR A 23 -10.76 17.10 -5.01
C THR A 23 -9.27 16.92 -4.73
N LEU A 24 -8.40 17.32 -5.66
CA LEU A 24 -6.95 17.12 -5.56
C LEU A 24 -6.26 18.09 -4.59
N ALA A 25 -6.81 19.29 -4.38
CA ALA A 25 -6.30 20.22 -3.36
C ALA A 25 -6.24 19.60 -1.96
N LYS A 26 -7.18 18.70 -1.63
CA LYS A 26 -7.20 17.99 -0.34
C LYS A 26 -6.09 16.93 -0.22
N MET A 27 -5.53 16.49 -1.34
CA MET A 27 -4.49 15.46 -1.46
C MET A 27 -3.10 16.06 -1.72
N GLN A 28 -2.98 17.37 -1.69
CA GLN A 28 -1.72 18.07 -1.91
C GLN A 28 -0.80 17.84 -0.72
N ASP A 29 0.41 17.38 -0.97
CA ASP A 29 1.42 17.23 0.07
C ASP A 29 1.74 18.62 0.66
N PRO A 30 1.62 18.81 1.98
CA PRO A 30 1.71 20.14 2.59
C PRO A 30 3.13 20.74 2.54
N LEU A 31 4.17 19.92 2.32
CA LEU A 31 5.55 20.39 2.26
C LEU A 31 5.95 20.76 0.84
N SER A 32 5.69 19.89 -0.12
CA SER A 32 6.09 20.06 -1.51
C SER A 32 5.05 20.80 -2.36
N GLY A 33 3.79 20.86 -1.91
CA GLY A 33 2.68 21.36 -2.71
C GLY A 33 2.32 20.45 -3.88
N ARG A 34 2.81 19.21 -3.94
CA ARG A 34 2.61 18.32 -5.09
C ARG A 34 1.47 17.35 -4.81
N VAL A 35 0.72 17.01 -5.86
CA VAL A 35 -0.28 15.95 -5.82
C VAL A 35 0.35 14.69 -6.40
N MET A 36 0.30 13.59 -5.64
CA MET A 36 0.90 12.32 -6.05
C MET A 36 0.29 11.77 -7.35
N ASN A 37 1.11 11.11 -8.16
CA ASN A 37 0.72 10.57 -9.47
C ASN A 37 -0.46 9.59 -9.39
N VAL A 38 -0.62 8.83 -8.30
CA VAL A 38 -1.80 7.97 -8.10
C VAL A 38 -3.11 8.76 -8.13
N PHE A 39 -3.18 9.89 -7.43
CA PHE A 39 -4.39 10.73 -7.41
C PHE A 39 -4.62 11.42 -8.75
N ARG A 40 -3.54 11.91 -9.39
CA ARG A 40 -3.60 12.52 -10.71
C ARG A 40 -4.04 11.54 -11.79
N THR A 41 -3.67 10.27 -11.68
CA THR A 41 -4.08 9.23 -12.63
C THR A 41 -5.54 8.83 -12.40
N LEU A 42 -5.96 8.68 -11.14
CA LEU A 42 -7.37 8.39 -10.83
C LEU A 42 -8.30 9.59 -11.09
N ALA A 43 -7.77 10.81 -11.20
CA ALA A 43 -8.54 12.02 -11.53
C ALA A 43 -9.13 12.02 -12.95
N HIS A 44 -8.70 11.12 -13.83
CA HIS A 44 -9.42 10.83 -15.09
C HIS A 44 -10.85 10.33 -14.84
N HIS A 45 -11.16 9.84 -13.63
CA HIS A 45 -12.52 9.54 -13.17
C HIS A 45 -12.81 10.21 -11.80
N PRO A 46 -13.11 11.53 -11.78
CA PRO A 46 -13.16 12.32 -10.53
C PRO A 46 -14.24 11.83 -9.55
N LYS A 47 -15.40 11.42 -10.06
CA LYS A 47 -16.49 10.87 -9.24
C LYS A 47 -16.10 9.57 -8.53
N ALA A 48 -15.33 8.70 -9.18
CA ALA A 48 -14.85 7.47 -8.57
C ALA A 48 -13.73 7.78 -7.56
N LEU A 49 -12.76 8.61 -7.94
CA LEU A 49 -11.68 9.09 -7.05
C LEU A 49 -12.25 9.66 -5.75
N LYS A 50 -13.21 10.59 -5.84
CA LYS A 50 -13.83 11.23 -4.66
C LYS A 50 -14.43 10.22 -3.69
N ARG A 51 -15.08 9.17 -4.19
CA ARG A 51 -15.71 8.13 -3.35
C ARG A 51 -14.68 7.19 -2.74
N TRP A 52 -13.68 6.78 -3.53
CA TRP A 52 -12.58 5.95 -3.02
C TRP A 52 -11.77 6.70 -1.95
N LEU A 53 -11.51 8.00 -2.11
CA LEU A 53 -10.79 8.82 -1.13
C LEU A 53 -11.45 8.82 0.25
N VAL A 54 -12.79 8.81 0.33
CA VAL A 54 -13.49 8.73 1.62
C VAL A 54 -13.10 7.46 2.37
N PHE A 55 -13.05 6.32 1.67
CA PHE A 55 -12.66 5.04 2.25
C PHE A 55 -11.15 4.95 2.49
N ALA A 56 -10.32 5.39 1.54
CA ALA A 56 -8.87 5.37 1.67
C ALA A 56 -8.37 6.24 2.84
N VAL A 57 -8.99 7.39 3.08
CA VAL A 57 -8.68 8.25 4.24
C VAL A 57 -9.04 7.57 5.57
N HIS A 58 -10.10 6.76 5.61
CA HIS A 58 -10.36 5.94 6.80
C HIS A 58 -9.19 5.00 7.06
N VAL A 59 -8.82 4.19 6.08
CA VAL A 59 -7.71 3.23 6.17
C VAL A 59 -6.40 3.95 6.58
N LEU A 60 -6.05 5.05 5.93
CA LEU A 60 -4.77 5.74 6.11
C LEU A 60 -4.67 6.67 7.32
N SER A 61 -5.78 7.21 7.81
CA SER A 61 -5.74 8.30 8.80
C SER A 61 -6.75 8.19 9.93
N LYS A 62 -7.76 7.32 9.81
CA LYS A 62 -8.77 7.08 10.86
C LYS A 62 -8.77 5.65 11.39
N SER A 63 -7.94 4.77 10.83
CA SER A 63 -7.76 3.42 11.34
C SER A 63 -7.32 3.43 12.81
N THR A 64 -7.85 2.46 13.54
CA THR A 64 -7.55 2.14 14.94
C THR A 64 -6.28 1.30 15.10
N LEU A 65 -5.71 0.79 13.99
CA LEU A 65 -4.36 0.22 14.00
C LEU A 65 -3.32 1.32 14.26
N SER A 66 -2.23 0.95 14.91
CA SER A 66 -1.08 1.85 15.01
C SER A 66 -0.55 2.13 13.59
N GLY A 67 0.10 3.28 13.41
CA GLY A 67 0.72 3.61 12.12
C GLY A 67 1.70 2.52 11.67
N ARG A 68 2.53 2.00 12.58
CA ARG A 68 3.48 0.93 12.29
C ARG A 68 2.77 -0.37 11.86
N ASP A 69 1.79 -0.83 12.63
CA ASP A 69 1.10 -2.09 12.34
C ASP A 69 0.35 -2.04 11.01
N ARG A 70 -0.27 -0.90 10.71
CA ARG A 70 -0.90 -0.67 9.42
C ARG A 70 0.13 -0.69 8.28
N GLU A 71 1.26 -0.01 8.42
CA GLU A 71 2.29 0.01 7.38
C GLU A 71 2.93 -1.36 7.15
N ILE A 72 3.04 -2.22 8.17
CA ILE A 72 3.47 -3.63 7.98
C ILE A 72 2.54 -4.35 7.01
N ALA A 73 1.22 -4.26 7.20
CA ALA A 73 0.25 -4.86 6.31
C ALA A 73 0.29 -4.25 4.90
N ILE A 74 0.39 -2.92 4.79
CA ILE A 74 0.43 -2.22 3.50
C ILE A 74 1.69 -2.55 2.70
N LEU A 75 2.87 -2.48 3.33
CA LEU A 75 4.13 -2.81 2.67
C LEU A 75 4.15 -4.28 2.25
N ARG A 76 3.64 -5.20 3.10
CA ARG A 76 3.57 -6.61 2.75
C ARG A 76 2.66 -6.86 1.56
N ILE A 77 1.45 -6.30 1.53
CA ILE A 77 0.55 -6.50 0.39
C ILE A 77 1.10 -5.86 -0.89
N GLY A 78 1.74 -4.69 -0.81
CA GLY A 78 2.41 -4.06 -1.94
C GLY A 78 3.55 -4.91 -2.50
N TRP A 79 4.33 -5.56 -1.62
CA TRP A 79 5.34 -6.54 -1.99
C TRP A 79 4.72 -7.76 -2.68
N ARG A 80 3.71 -8.40 -2.07
CA ARG A 80 3.01 -9.59 -2.60
C ARG A 80 2.35 -9.31 -3.96
N CYS A 81 1.80 -8.11 -4.14
CA CYS A 81 1.20 -7.65 -5.40
C CYS A 81 2.22 -7.15 -6.43
N LYS A 82 3.52 -7.13 -6.11
CA LYS A 82 4.59 -6.59 -6.98
C LYS A 82 4.33 -5.13 -7.37
N ALA A 83 3.70 -4.36 -6.49
CA ALA A 83 3.29 -2.98 -6.71
C ALA A 83 4.41 -2.00 -6.33
N GLU A 84 5.30 -1.74 -7.29
CA GLU A 84 6.50 -0.92 -7.07
C GLU A 84 6.18 0.50 -6.57
N TYR A 85 5.14 1.13 -7.12
CA TYR A 85 4.71 2.46 -6.70
C TYR A 85 4.23 2.47 -5.25
N GLU A 86 3.42 1.48 -4.86
CA GLU A 86 2.91 1.34 -3.50
C GLU A 86 4.05 1.13 -2.52
N TRP A 87 4.96 0.21 -2.85
CA TRP A 87 6.16 -0.05 -2.06
C TRP A 87 6.97 1.23 -1.84
N ALA A 88 7.31 1.96 -2.91
CA ALA A 88 8.10 3.18 -2.83
C ALA A 88 7.46 4.24 -1.92
N GLN A 89 6.15 4.46 -2.07
CA GLN A 89 5.42 5.45 -1.26
C GLN A 89 5.38 5.05 0.21
N HIS A 90 5.10 3.78 0.49
CA HIS A 90 4.93 3.31 1.86
C HIS A 90 6.25 3.08 2.60
N LEU A 91 7.40 2.96 1.91
CA LEU A 91 8.70 3.07 2.58
C LEU A 91 8.85 4.44 3.26
N ALA A 92 8.45 5.53 2.60
CA ALA A 92 8.52 6.87 3.18
C ALA A 92 7.53 7.05 4.34
N VAL A 93 6.32 6.48 4.25
CA VAL A 93 5.33 6.53 5.33
C VAL A 93 5.76 5.67 6.52
N GLY A 94 6.24 4.45 6.29
CA GLY A 94 6.78 3.57 7.33
C GLY A 94 7.91 4.21 8.12
N ARG A 95 8.83 4.93 7.46
CA ARG A 95 9.89 5.69 8.16
C ARG A 95 9.35 6.76 9.10
N ARG A 96 8.25 7.43 8.74
CA ARG A 96 7.59 8.41 9.63
C ARG A 96 6.99 7.73 10.88
N HIS A 97 6.74 6.43 10.81
CA HIS A 97 6.31 5.59 11.93
C HIS A 97 7.46 4.81 12.59
N GLY A 98 8.71 5.23 12.36
CA GLY A 98 9.89 4.69 13.02
C GLY A 98 10.41 3.37 12.45
N MET A 99 9.93 2.94 11.28
CA MET A 99 10.44 1.74 10.63
C MET A 99 11.84 1.95 10.05
N THR A 100 12.66 0.92 10.18
CA THR A 100 14.06 0.86 9.74
C THR A 100 14.20 0.05 8.45
N ASP A 101 15.39 0.10 7.84
CA ASP A 101 15.69 -0.75 6.67
C ASP A 101 15.59 -2.24 7.02
N GLU A 102 15.97 -2.62 8.24
CA GLU A 102 15.84 -4.00 8.71
C GLU A 102 14.38 -4.45 8.79
N ASP A 103 13.46 -3.55 9.20
CA ASP A 103 12.02 -3.85 9.18
C ASP A 103 11.53 -4.12 7.76
N PHE A 104 11.97 -3.33 6.78
CA PHE A 104 11.57 -3.51 5.38
C PHE A 104 12.10 -4.82 4.80
N GLU A 105 13.33 -5.22 5.13
CA GLU A 105 13.86 -6.53 4.73
C GLU A 105 13.07 -7.68 5.36
N ARG A 106 12.70 -7.58 6.65
CA ARG A 106 11.83 -8.59 7.30
C ARG A 106 10.46 -8.70 6.63
N ILE A 107 9.87 -7.57 6.22
CA ILE A 107 8.58 -7.57 5.51
C ILE A 107 8.67 -8.30 4.16
N LYS A 108 9.78 -8.18 3.43
CA LYS A 108 10.00 -8.94 2.18
C LYS A 108 10.09 -10.43 2.45
N LEU A 109 10.81 -10.83 3.50
CA LEU A 109 10.95 -12.24 3.92
C LEU A 109 9.62 -12.86 4.39
N GLY A 110 8.74 -12.06 5.02
CA GLY A 110 7.41 -12.51 5.44
C GLY A 110 7.34 -12.98 6.90
N PRO A 111 6.29 -13.73 7.28
CA PRO A 111 5.95 -13.98 8.68
C PRO A 111 6.97 -14.81 9.45
N ASP A 112 7.84 -15.54 8.76
CA ASP A 112 8.88 -16.38 9.36
C ASP A 112 10.25 -15.68 9.42
N ALA A 113 10.30 -14.37 9.13
CA ALA A 113 11.54 -13.60 9.20
C ALA A 113 12.10 -13.57 10.64
N PRO A 114 13.42 -13.76 10.81
CA PRO A 114 14.02 -13.85 12.13
C PRO A 114 13.93 -12.52 12.89
N GLY A 115 13.59 -12.62 14.18
CA GLY A 115 13.55 -11.49 15.10
C GLY A 115 12.30 -10.62 15.02
N LEU A 116 11.26 -11.05 14.28
CA LEU A 116 9.97 -10.36 14.30
C LEU A 116 9.29 -10.47 15.68
N PRO A 117 8.74 -9.37 16.21
CA PRO A 117 7.75 -9.45 17.28
C PRO A 117 6.56 -10.32 16.89
N ALA A 118 5.97 -11.02 17.86
CA ALA A 118 4.88 -11.98 17.61
C ALA A 118 3.67 -11.34 16.89
N ASN A 119 3.30 -10.12 17.28
CA ASN A 119 2.20 -9.39 16.65
C ASN A 119 2.52 -9.00 15.19
N GLU A 120 3.77 -8.61 14.89
CA GLU A 120 4.19 -8.26 13.53
C GLU A 120 4.23 -9.49 12.61
N ALA A 121 4.70 -10.64 13.12
CA ALA A 121 4.65 -11.91 12.41
C ALA A 121 3.19 -12.33 12.10
N LEU A 122 2.25 -12.10 13.03
CA LEU A 122 0.83 -12.35 12.82
C LEU A 122 0.22 -11.42 11.77
N LEU A 123 0.57 -10.13 11.75
CA LEU A 123 0.12 -9.18 10.72
C LEU A 123 0.60 -9.59 9.32
N LEU A 124 1.86 -10.00 9.19
CA LEU A 124 2.42 -10.50 7.94
C LEU A 124 1.71 -11.79 7.49
N ARG A 125 1.50 -12.74 8.40
CA ARG A 125 0.81 -14.00 8.12
C ARG A 125 -0.63 -13.75 7.68
N ALA A 126 -1.36 -12.89 8.38
CA ALA A 126 -2.72 -12.51 8.02
C ALA A 126 -2.78 -11.81 6.66
N THR A 127 -1.82 -10.95 6.35
CA THR A 127 -1.74 -10.29 5.04
C THR A 127 -1.51 -11.31 3.92
N ASP A 128 -0.63 -12.28 4.15
CA ASP A 128 -0.36 -13.38 3.21
C ASP A 128 -1.61 -14.26 3.01
N GLU A 129 -2.28 -14.70 4.08
CA GLU A 129 -3.51 -15.48 4.01
C GLU A 129 -4.65 -14.73 3.29
N LEU A 130 -4.81 -13.43 3.57
CA LEU A 130 -5.81 -12.59 2.89
C LEU A 130 -5.50 -12.45 1.39
N HIS A 131 -4.23 -12.30 1.02
CA HIS A 131 -3.83 -12.24 -0.39
C HIS A 131 -4.07 -13.58 -1.11
N ASP A 132 -3.69 -14.69 -0.48
CA ASP A 132 -3.70 -16.01 -1.11
C ASP A 132 -5.08 -16.69 -1.08
N GLN A 133 -5.89 -16.43 -0.05
CA GLN A 133 -7.10 -17.19 0.22
C GLN A 133 -8.34 -16.32 0.44
N ALA A 134 -8.20 -14.98 0.44
CA ALA A 134 -9.26 -14.03 0.78
C ALA A 134 -9.91 -14.29 2.16
N ARG A 135 -9.19 -14.97 3.05
CA ARG A 135 -9.58 -15.27 4.43
C ARG A 135 -8.33 -15.48 5.27
N ILE A 136 -8.46 -15.26 6.57
CA ILE A 136 -7.45 -15.66 7.55
C ILE A 136 -7.87 -16.97 8.23
N SER A 137 -6.89 -17.75 8.67
CA SER A 137 -7.13 -18.99 9.41
C SER A 137 -7.60 -18.71 10.84
N ASP A 138 -8.29 -19.68 11.46
CA ASP A 138 -8.74 -19.58 12.85
C ASP A 138 -7.55 -19.40 13.82
N GLU A 139 -6.40 -20.03 13.51
CA GLU A 139 -5.17 -19.89 14.28
C GLU A 139 -4.61 -18.46 14.22
N THR A 140 -4.47 -17.91 13.00
CA THR A 140 -4.01 -16.53 12.80
C THR A 140 -4.98 -15.53 13.45
N TRP A 141 -6.30 -15.74 13.31
CA TRP A 141 -7.31 -14.92 13.96
C TRP A 141 -7.20 -14.96 15.49
N ALA A 142 -7.09 -16.15 16.08
CA ALA A 142 -6.96 -16.30 17.53
C ALA A 142 -5.70 -15.61 18.07
N GLY A 143 -4.59 -15.72 17.34
CA GLY A 143 -3.35 -15.01 17.66
C GLY A 143 -3.52 -13.49 17.62
N LEU A 144 -4.08 -12.96 16.53
CA LEU A 144 -4.34 -11.52 16.41
C LEU A 144 -5.28 -11.00 17.49
N ALA A 145 -6.34 -11.75 17.81
CA ALA A 145 -7.33 -11.36 18.82
C ALA A 145 -6.75 -11.28 20.25
N HIS A 146 -5.56 -11.82 20.49
CA HIS A 146 -4.84 -11.62 21.76
C HIS A 146 -4.20 -10.22 21.86
N HIS A 147 -3.87 -9.60 20.72
CA HIS A 147 -3.17 -8.32 20.63
C HIS A 147 -4.09 -7.15 20.24
N TYR A 148 -5.16 -7.44 19.50
CA TYR A 148 -5.97 -6.45 18.81
C TYR A 148 -7.45 -6.50 19.21
N GLY A 149 -8.04 -5.32 19.35
CA GLY A 149 -9.49 -5.18 19.52
C GLY A 149 -10.26 -5.42 18.22
N LYS A 150 -11.59 -5.59 18.33
CA LYS A 150 -12.46 -5.89 17.17
C LYS A 150 -12.34 -4.87 16.04
N GLU A 151 -12.27 -3.58 16.35
CA GLU A 151 -12.13 -2.52 15.36
C GLU A 151 -10.80 -2.62 14.60
N GLN A 152 -9.71 -2.94 15.31
CA GLN A 152 -8.38 -3.11 14.73
C GLN A 152 -8.31 -4.34 13.81
N LEU A 153 -8.97 -5.45 14.21
CA LEU A 153 -9.07 -6.64 13.37
C LEU A 153 -9.84 -6.36 12.08
N ILE A 154 -10.91 -5.58 12.14
CA ILE A 154 -11.66 -5.14 10.94
C ILE A 154 -10.78 -4.22 10.09
N ASP A 155 -10.12 -3.25 10.70
CA ASP A 155 -9.23 -2.32 9.99
C ASP A 155 -8.08 -3.03 9.28
N LEU A 156 -7.53 -4.12 9.83
CA LEU A 156 -6.53 -4.95 9.15
C LEU A 156 -7.07 -5.51 7.83
N VAL A 157 -8.27 -6.11 7.86
CA VAL A 157 -8.90 -6.67 6.65
C VAL A 157 -9.18 -5.56 5.64
N LEU A 158 -9.69 -4.40 6.09
CA LEU A 158 -9.96 -3.26 5.22
C LEU A 158 -8.67 -2.66 4.63
N ALA A 159 -7.57 -2.62 5.39
CA ALA A 159 -6.28 -2.15 4.90
C ALA A 159 -5.74 -3.07 3.80
N VAL A 160 -5.66 -4.38 4.05
CA VAL A 160 -5.17 -5.34 3.05
C VAL A 160 -6.05 -5.34 1.80
N GLY A 161 -7.38 -5.30 1.95
CA GLY A 161 -8.31 -5.22 0.83
C GLY A 161 -8.16 -3.93 0.01
N ASN A 162 -8.08 -2.77 0.68
CA ASN A 162 -7.87 -1.49 0.00
C ASN A 162 -6.55 -1.46 -0.77
N TYR A 163 -5.46 -1.94 -0.17
CA TYR A 163 -4.15 -1.89 -0.82
C TYR A 163 -3.97 -2.97 -1.88
N THR A 164 -4.71 -4.07 -1.81
CA THR A 164 -4.87 -4.98 -2.96
C THR A 164 -5.52 -4.25 -4.15
N LEU A 165 -6.61 -3.52 -3.92
CA LEU A 165 -7.27 -2.71 -4.95
C LEU A 165 -6.33 -1.63 -5.52
N VAL A 166 -5.59 -0.93 -4.65
CA VAL A 166 -4.63 0.11 -5.06
C VAL A 166 -3.50 -0.50 -5.88
N SER A 167 -2.87 -1.57 -5.40
CA SER A 167 -1.86 -2.34 -6.13
C SER A 167 -2.34 -2.77 -7.52
N MET A 168 -3.56 -3.31 -7.63
CA MET A 168 -4.16 -3.65 -8.92
C MET A 168 -4.27 -2.43 -9.85
N ALA A 169 -4.76 -1.30 -9.33
CA ALA A 169 -4.88 -0.07 -10.11
C ALA A 169 -3.52 0.47 -10.55
N LEU A 170 -2.54 0.54 -9.64
CA LEU A 170 -1.19 1.03 -9.91
C LEU A 170 -0.50 0.20 -11.00
N ASN A 171 -0.51 -1.13 -10.84
CA ASN A 171 0.10 -2.06 -11.79
C ASN A 171 -0.63 -2.05 -13.15
N THR A 172 -1.96 -2.02 -13.14
CA THR A 172 -2.77 -2.04 -14.36
C THR A 172 -2.63 -0.73 -15.13
N LEU A 173 -2.72 0.41 -14.46
CA LEU A 173 -2.62 1.72 -15.11
C LEU A 173 -1.16 2.11 -15.40
N ARG A 174 -0.20 1.39 -14.80
CA ARG A 174 1.24 1.63 -14.88
C ARG A 174 1.58 3.05 -14.41
N VAL A 175 1.13 3.36 -13.20
CA VAL A 175 1.37 4.66 -12.58
C VAL A 175 2.86 4.82 -12.34
N GLU A 176 3.41 5.93 -12.84
CA GLU A 176 4.83 6.27 -12.70
C GLU A 176 5.14 6.71 -11.27
N LEU A 177 6.33 6.34 -10.78
CA LEU A 177 6.84 6.82 -9.50
C LEU A 177 6.81 8.35 -9.45
N ASP A 178 6.45 8.87 -8.28
CA ASP A 178 6.55 10.29 -8.04
C ASP A 178 8.03 10.73 -8.04
N PRO A 179 8.36 11.89 -8.63
CA PRO A 179 9.71 12.40 -8.60
C PRO A 179 10.26 12.53 -7.17
N GLY A 180 11.42 11.92 -6.93
CA GLY A 180 12.06 11.81 -5.62
C GLY A 180 11.88 10.45 -4.94
N TYR A 181 11.03 9.57 -5.48
CA TYR A 181 10.84 8.21 -4.98
C TYR A 181 11.68 7.20 -5.76
N SER A 182 12.25 6.25 -5.04
CA SER A 182 12.96 5.09 -5.59
C SER A 182 12.13 3.84 -5.34
N GLY A 183 11.85 3.09 -6.39
CA GLY A 183 11.10 1.84 -6.31
C GLY A 183 11.99 0.64 -5.99
N PHE A 184 11.63 -0.52 -6.56
CA PHE A 184 12.32 -1.78 -6.32
C PHE A 184 13.78 -1.73 -6.76
N THR A 185 14.67 -2.18 -5.88
CA THR A 185 16.08 -2.38 -6.18
C THR A 185 16.26 -3.51 -7.21
N PRO A 186 17.43 -3.62 -7.86
CA PRO A 186 17.71 -4.77 -8.71
C PRO A 186 17.55 -6.12 -7.99
N ALA A 187 17.94 -6.20 -6.71
CA ALA A 187 17.77 -7.40 -5.89
C ALA A 187 16.30 -7.71 -5.65
N ASP A 188 15.47 -6.70 -5.37
CA ASP A 188 14.02 -6.88 -5.19
C ASP A 188 13.36 -7.45 -6.44
N ARG A 189 13.74 -6.93 -7.62
CA ARG A 189 13.20 -7.42 -8.90
C ARG A 189 13.59 -8.87 -9.16
N ILE A 190 14.80 -9.26 -8.78
CA ILE A 190 15.25 -10.65 -8.88
C ILE A 190 14.39 -11.52 -7.95
N ALA A 191 14.27 -11.16 -6.67
CA ALA A 191 13.46 -11.90 -5.70
C ALA A 191 12.00 -12.09 -6.18
N LEU A 192 11.34 -11.01 -6.59
CA LEU A 192 9.96 -11.03 -7.09
C LEU A 192 9.77 -11.76 -8.43
N SER A 193 10.86 -11.98 -9.18
CA SER A 193 10.86 -12.79 -10.40
C SER A 193 11.04 -14.27 -10.13
N LEU A 194 11.70 -14.64 -9.03
CA LEU A 194 11.86 -16.03 -8.60
C LEU A 194 10.60 -16.54 -7.91
N ASP A 195 9.86 -15.65 -7.23
CA ASP A 195 8.52 -15.92 -6.72
C ASP A 195 7.45 -15.98 -7.83
N ALA A 196 7.87 -15.90 -9.10
CA ALA A 196 7.00 -15.97 -10.27
C ALA A 196 7.13 -17.33 -10.98
N ASP A 197 6.87 -18.44 -10.29
CA ASP A 197 6.66 -19.72 -10.98
C ASP A 197 5.95 -20.77 -10.08
N PRO A 198 4.96 -21.53 -10.58
CA PRO A 198 3.92 -21.23 -11.57
C PRO A 198 2.52 -21.05 -10.95
#